data_AF-A0A661RDB8-F1
#
_entry.id   AF-A0A661RDB8-F1
#
_cell.length_a   1.000
_cell.length_b   1.000
_cell.length_c   1.000
_cell.angle_alpha   90.00
_cell.angle_beta   90.00
_cell.angle_gamma   90.00
#
_symmetry.space_group_name_H-M   'P 1'
#
loop_
_entity.id
_entity.type
_entity.pdbx_description
1 polymer ?
#
loop_
_entity_poly.entity_id
_entity_poly.type
_entity_poly.pdbx_seq_one_letter_code
_entity_poly.pdbx_strand_id
1 'polypeptide(L)'
;ARPPLSMFKNFVVEKNGEHKGCLDIKTKGLAPFVNFARLMCLDRGLVETNTLERIESLRQHEAISDEFAFKLREAYEFQMHVRLLHQLERVENGKQPNNYINPSELSDMEKYTLKKAFLLISEIQSFVGTYFHVDLG
;
A
#
# COMPACT_ATOMS: atom_id res chain seq x y z
N ALA A 1 0.95 10.46 5.69
CA ALA A 1 1.95 9.42 6.01
C ALA A 1 2.89 9.26 4.82
N ARG A 2 4.09 9.85 4.82
CA ARG A 2 4.92 9.95 3.60
C ARG A 2 5.07 8.60 2.87
N PRO A 3 4.94 8.55 1.53
CA PRO A 3 5.17 7.33 0.76
C PRO A 3 6.51 6.69 1.13
N PRO A 4 6.64 5.35 1.12
CA PRO A 4 7.91 4.66 1.38
C PRO A 4 8.92 4.78 0.23
N LEU A 5 8.93 5.92 -0.44
CA LEU A 5 9.92 6.31 -1.41
C LEU A 5 10.63 7.56 -0.92
N SER A 6 11.95 7.51 -0.95
CA SER A 6 12.78 8.72 -0.79
C SER A 6 12.53 9.68 -1.95
N MET A 7 13.02 10.91 -1.82
CA MET A 7 13.00 11.93 -2.87
C MET A 7 13.57 11.42 -4.22
N PHE A 8 14.48 10.44 -4.18
CA PHE A 8 15.09 9.79 -5.36
C PHE A 8 14.37 8.52 -5.83
N LYS A 9 13.14 8.25 -5.37
CA LYS A 9 12.35 7.05 -5.69
C LYS A 9 13.04 5.72 -5.32
N ASN A 10 13.93 5.76 -4.33
CA ASN A 10 14.47 4.56 -3.67
C ASN A 10 13.58 4.15 -2.50
N PHE A 11 13.48 2.84 -2.25
CA PHE A 11 12.72 2.30 -1.13
C PHE A 11 13.21 2.84 0.21
N VAL A 12 12.26 3.24 1.06
CA VAL A 12 12.54 3.65 2.44
C VAL A 12 12.58 2.41 3.33
N VAL A 13 13.79 1.93 3.58
CA VAL A 13 14.08 0.77 4.41
C VAL A 13 14.40 1.15 5.86
N GLU A 14 14.30 0.20 6.78
CA GLU A 14 14.75 0.38 8.16
C GLU A 14 16.25 0.62 8.21
N LYS A 15 16.67 1.62 8.98
CA LYS A 15 18.08 2.04 9.05
C LYS A 15 18.89 1.24 10.07
N ASN A 16 18.23 0.74 11.11
CA ASN A 16 18.82 0.10 12.28
C ASN A 16 17.96 -1.08 12.75
N GLY A 17 18.48 -1.88 13.69
CA GLY A 17 17.75 -2.99 14.31
C GLY A 17 17.75 -4.27 13.48
N GLU A 18 16.94 -5.24 13.92
CA GLU A 18 16.85 -6.59 13.32
C GLU A 18 16.45 -6.56 11.83
N HIS A 19 15.70 -5.56 11.40
CA HIS A 19 15.17 -5.45 10.03
C HIS A 19 15.92 -4.43 9.17
N LYS A 20 17.16 -4.06 9.53
CA LYS A 20 17.98 -3.12 8.77
C LYS A 20 18.08 -3.54 7.30
N GLY A 21 17.80 -2.60 6.40
CA GLY A 21 17.79 -2.85 4.95
C GLY A 21 16.47 -3.39 4.41
N CYS A 22 15.53 -3.77 5.27
CA CYS A 22 14.20 -4.22 4.87
C CYS A 22 13.16 -3.11 4.86
N LEU A 23 12.15 -3.28 4.03
CA LEU A 23 10.96 -2.44 3.92
C LEU A 23 9.80 -3.10 4.68
N ASP A 24 9.14 -2.35 5.58
CA ASP A 24 7.86 -2.77 6.17
C ASP A 24 6.72 -2.57 5.16
N ILE A 25 6.36 -3.64 4.45
CA ILE A 25 5.30 -3.59 3.42
C ILE A 25 3.91 -3.39 4.04
N LYS A 26 3.70 -3.80 5.30
CA LYS A 26 2.39 -3.71 5.95
C LYS A 26 2.11 -2.26 6.34
N THR A 27 3.00 -1.66 7.11
CA THR A 27 2.77 -0.33 7.68
C THR A 27 2.97 0.76 6.64
N LYS A 28 3.97 0.62 5.77
CA LYS A 28 4.32 1.67 4.80
C LYS A 28 3.68 1.49 3.43
N GLY A 29 3.32 0.26 3.06
CA GLY A 29 2.68 -0.06 1.79
C GLY A 29 1.17 -0.21 1.90
N LEU A 30 0.71 -1.29 2.55
CA LEU A 30 -0.70 -1.68 2.60
C LEU A 30 -1.57 -0.71 3.42
N ALA A 31 -1.09 -0.28 4.60
CA ALA A 31 -1.91 0.50 5.53
C ALA A 31 -2.44 1.83 4.92
N PRO A 32 -1.68 2.61 4.13
CA PRO A 32 -2.20 3.75 3.39
C PRO A 32 -3.45 3.45 2.54
N PHE A 33 -3.46 2.34 1.81
CA PHE A 33 -4.60 1.92 0.98
C PHE A 33 -5.81 1.52 1.84
N VAL A 34 -5.56 0.74 2.89
CA VAL A 34 -6.61 0.32 3.85
C VAL A 34 -7.26 1.54 4.50
N ASN A 35 -6.45 2.48 4.97
CA ASN A 35 -6.91 3.67 5.67
C ASN A 35 -7.65 4.62 4.74
N PHE A 36 -7.18 4.79 3.50
CA PHE A 36 -7.90 5.56 2.48
C PHE A 36 -9.29 4.98 2.23
N ALA A 37 -9.37 3.69 1.89
CA ALA A 37 -10.65 3.05 1.58
C ALA A 37 -11.59 3.09 2.79
N ARG A 38 -11.06 2.86 4.01
CA ARG A 38 -11.84 2.94 5.24
C ARG A 38 -12.37 4.36 5.51
N LEU A 39 -11.51 5.37 5.38
CA LEU A 39 -11.89 6.77 5.61
C LEU A 39 -12.99 7.21 4.65
N MET A 40 -12.80 6.94 3.35
CA MET A 40 -13.78 7.33 2.33
C MET A 40 -15.11 6.57 2.49
N CYS A 41 -15.08 5.27 2.82
CA CYS A 41 -16.32 4.54 3.11
C CYS A 41 -17.03 5.09 4.34
N LEU A 42 -16.30 5.43 5.40
CA LEU A 42 -16.88 6.02 6.61
C LEU A 42 -17.56 7.36 6.32
N ASP A 43 -16.90 8.23 5.54
CA ASP A 43 -17.46 9.51 5.09
C ASP A 43 -18.75 9.34 4.28
N ARG A 44 -18.82 8.29 3.45
CA ARG A 44 -19.97 7.96 2.60
C ARG A 44 -21.04 7.09 3.27
N GLY A 45 -20.85 6.69 4.52
CA GLY A 45 -21.78 5.80 5.23
C GLY A 45 -21.83 4.37 4.67
N LEU A 46 -20.77 3.91 4.01
CA LEU A 46 -20.63 2.56 3.45
C LEU A 46 -20.15 1.58 4.53
N VAL A 47 -20.67 0.35 4.54
CA VAL A 47 -20.54 -0.61 5.65
C VAL A 47 -19.49 -1.70 5.43
N GLU A 48 -18.89 -1.71 4.24
CA GLU A 48 -17.95 -2.70 3.76
C GLU A 48 -16.71 -2.71 4.65
N THR A 49 -16.22 -3.92 4.96
CA THR A 49 -15.12 -4.11 5.91
C THR A 49 -13.83 -4.56 5.24
N ASN A 50 -13.93 -5.31 4.15
CA ASN A 50 -12.81 -5.71 3.32
C ASN A 50 -12.30 -4.53 2.47
N THR A 51 -10.98 -4.35 2.35
CA THR A 51 -10.38 -3.25 1.59
C THR A 51 -10.78 -3.26 0.11
N LEU A 52 -10.83 -4.42 -0.54
CA LEU A 52 -11.19 -4.54 -1.96
C LEU A 52 -12.66 -4.23 -2.18
N GLU A 53 -13.54 -4.75 -1.30
CA GLU A 53 -14.98 -4.42 -1.33
C GLU A 53 -15.22 -2.93 -1.09
N ARG A 54 -14.45 -2.30 -0.18
CA ARG A 54 -14.51 -0.85 0.03
C ARG A 54 -14.13 -0.07 -1.23
N ILE A 55 -13.04 -0.43 -1.90
CA ILE A 55 -12.62 0.22 -3.16
C ILE A 55 -13.71 0.08 -4.22
N GLU A 56 -14.29 -1.10 -4.34
CA GLU A 56 -15.36 -1.36 -5.31
C GLU A 56 -16.65 -0.60 -4.96
N SER A 57 -17.05 -0.55 -3.69
CA SER A 57 -18.21 0.23 -3.23
C SER A 57 -18.01 1.73 -3.48
N LEU A 58 -16.81 2.27 -3.19
CA LEU A 58 -16.47 3.66 -3.52
C LEU A 58 -16.55 3.95 -5.02
N ARG A 59 -16.17 2.99 -5.88
CA ARG A 59 -16.30 3.11 -7.33
C ARG A 59 -17.78 3.12 -7.76
N GLN A 60 -18.57 2.16 -7.27
CA GLN A 60 -20.00 2.03 -7.60
C GLN A 60 -20.83 3.25 -7.15
N HIS A 61 -20.44 3.89 -6.05
CA HIS A 61 -21.05 5.12 -5.54
C HIS A 61 -20.40 6.41 -6.07
N GLU A 62 -19.59 6.31 -7.13
CA GLU A 62 -18.94 7.45 -7.81
C GLU A 62 -18.11 8.35 -6.84
N ALA A 63 -17.64 7.78 -5.73
CA ALA A 63 -16.78 8.48 -4.77
C ALA A 63 -15.35 8.65 -5.29
N ILE A 64 -14.93 7.76 -6.19
CA ILE A 64 -13.66 7.78 -6.92
C ILE A 64 -13.92 7.38 -8.37
N SER A 65 -13.03 7.79 -9.29
CA SER A 65 -13.13 7.37 -10.69
C SER A 65 -12.83 5.88 -10.88
N ASP A 66 -13.37 5.27 -11.94
CA ASP A 66 -13.09 3.88 -12.31
C ASP A 66 -11.58 3.62 -12.48
N GLU A 67 -10.88 4.56 -13.11
CA GLU A 67 -9.43 4.46 -13.31
C GLU A 67 -8.68 4.46 -11.95
N PHE A 68 -9.08 5.31 -11.01
CA PHE A 68 -8.43 5.37 -9.71
C PHE A 68 -8.74 4.12 -8.89
N ALA A 69 -9.98 3.64 -8.91
CA ALA A 69 -10.37 2.38 -8.28
C ALA A 69 -9.55 1.19 -8.83
N PHE A 70 -9.41 1.10 -10.15
CA PHE A 70 -8.60 0.06 -10.80
C PHE A 70 -7.13 0.12 -10.35
N LYS A 71 -6.50 1.30 -10.38
CA LYS A 71 -5.12 1.49 -9.90
C LYS A 71 -4.96 1.07 -8.43
N LEU A 72 -5.90 1.44 -7.57
CA LEU A 72 -5.89 1.10 -6.14
C LEU A 72 -5.98 -0.40 -5.92
N ARG A 73 -6.90 -1.07 -6.64
CA ARG A 73 -7.11 -2.52 -6.55
C ARG A 73 -5.85 -3.29 -6.95
N GLU A 74 -5.31 -3.02 -8.13
CA GLU A 74 -4.11 -3.69 -8.66
C GLU A 74 -2.90 -3.47 -7.75
N ALA A 75 -2.68 -2.23 -7.30
CA ALA A 75 -1.57 -1.91 -6.41
C ALA A 75 -1.69 -2.59 -5.04
N TYR A 76 -2.90 -2.69 -4.47
CA TYR A 76 -3.13 -3.35 -3.19
C TYR A 76 -2.96 -4.87 -3.30
N GLU A 77 -3.54 -5.49 -4.33
CA GLU A 77 -3.41 -6.93 -4.59
C GLU A 77 -1.95 -7.33 -4.83
N PHE A 78 -1.20 -6.55 -5.61
CA PHE A 78 0.22 -6.80 -5.85
C PHE A 78 1.04 -6.76 -4.56
N GLN A 79 0.81 -5.77 -3.68
CA GLN A 79 1.49 -5.69 -2.38
C GLN A 79 1.13 -6.87 -1.47
N MET A 80 -0.14 -7.30 -1.48
CA MET A 80 -0.59 -8.49 -0.75
C MET A 80 0.09 -9.76 -1.27
N HIS A 81 0.24 -9.90 -2.59
CA HIS A 81 0.93 -11.03 -3.21
C HIS A 81 2.41 -11.10 -2.82
N VAL A 82 3.15 -9.98 -2.95
CA VAL A 82 4.55 -9.88 -2.53
C VAL A 82 4.71 -10.23 -1.04
N ARG A 83 3.82 -9.73 -0.20
CA ARG A 83 3.80 -10.06 1.23
C ARG A 83 3.54 -11.55 1.49
N LEU A 84 2.61 -12.16 0.76
CA LEU A 84 2.27 -13.57 0.91
C LEU A 84 3.45 -14.46 0.53
N LEU A 85 4.08 -14.22 -0.62
CA LEU A 85 5.23 -15.01 -1.08
C LEU A 85 6.39 -14.93 -0.08
N HIS A 86 6.72 -13.73 0.41
CA HIS A 86 7.73 -13.54 1.45
C HIS A 86 7.42 -14.36 2.71
N GLN A 87 6.17 -14.35 3.17
CA GLN A 87 5.77 -15.08 4.37
C GLN A 87 5.80 -16.59 4.16
N LEU A 88 5.41 -17.07 2.98
CA LEU A 88 5.49 -18.49 2.62
C LEU A 88 6.94 -18.97 2.62
N GLU A 89 7.85 -18.24 1.96
CA GLU A 89 9.28 -18.57 1.93
C GLU A 89 9.86 -18.66 3.35
N ARG A 90 9.50 -17.74 4.24
CA ARG A 90 9.96 -17.80 5.65
C ARG A 90 9.46 -19.07 6.34
N VAL A 91 8.19 -19.42 6.18
CA VAL A 91 7.59 -20.62 6.79
C VAL A 91 8.26 -21.89 6.26
N GLU A 92 8.49 -21.99 4.95
CA GLU A 92 9.19 -23.12 4.32
C GLU A 92 10.61 -23.28 4.85
N ASN A 93 11.27 -22.18 5.21
CA ASN A 93 12.60 -22.17 5.83
C ASN A 93 12.57 -22.31 7.36
N GLY A 94 11.44 -22.66 7.98
CA GLY A 94 11.31 -22.84 9.42
C GLY A 94 11.42 -21.55 10.24
N LYS A 95 11.24 -20.39 9.60
CA LYS A 95 11.29 -19.06 10.22
C LYS A 95 9.86 -18.54 10.47
N GLN A 96 9.68 -17.72 11.51
CA GLN A 96 8.41 -17.04 11.75
C GLN A 96 8.04 -16.11 10.58
N PRO A 97 6.79 -15.97 10.15
CA PRO A 97 6.43 -14.97 9.12
C PRO A 97 6.53 -13.53 9.67
N ASN A 98 6.95 -12.57 8.83
CA ASN A 98 6.97 -11.13 9.17
C ASN A 98 6.54 -10.26 7.96
N ASN A 99 6.63 -8.93 8.06
CA ASN A 99 6.27 -7.99 6.98
C ASN A 99 7.48 -7.21 6.44
N TYR A 100 8.70 -7.62 6.80
CA TYR A 100 9.93 -6.90 6.48
C TYR A 100 10.61 -7.57 5.29
N ILE A 101 10.45 -6.96 4.13
CA ILE A 101 10.93 -7.49 2.85
C ILE A 101 12.20 -6.78 2.48
N ASN A 102 13.28 -7.52 2.19
CA ASN A 102 14.48 -6.91 1.67
C ASN A 102 14.29 -6.61 0.17
N PRO A 103 14.32 -5.34 -0.28
CA PRO A 103 14.12 -5.04 -1.69
C PRO A 103 15.15 -5.67 -2.62
N SER A 104 16.33 -6.10 -2.12
CA SER A 104 17.31 -6.81 -2.96
C SER A 104 16.88 -8.21 -3.36
N GLU A 105 15.94 -8.82 -2.65
CA GLU A 105 15.40 -10.17 -2.91
C GLU A 105 14.29 -10.15 -3.98
N LEU A 106 13.77 -8.96 -4.30
CA LEU A 106 12.76 -8.79 -5.34
C LEU A 106 13.42 -8.75 -6.74
N SER A 107 12.72 -9.31 -7.73
CA SER A 107 13.05 -9.12 -9.14
C SER A 107 12.92 -7.64 -9.55
N ASP A 108 13.56 -7.25 -10.64
CA ASP A 108 13.48 -5.86 -11.11
C ASP A 108 12.07 -5.45 -11.54
N MET A 109 11.30 -6.41 -12.06
CA MET A 109 9.88 -6.20 -12.36
C MET A 109 9.08 -5.96 -11.08
N GLU A 110 9.28 -6.77 -10.04
CA GLU A 110 8.58 -6.56 -8.75
C GLU A 110 8.98 -5.24 -8.10
N LYS A 111 10.27 -4.88 -8.11
CA LYS A 111 10.74 -3.57 -7.63
C LYS A 111 10.06 -2.43 -8.38
N TYR A 112 9.96 -2.53 -9.70
CA TYR A 112 9.32 -1.52 -10.54
C TYR A 112 7.83 -1.38 -10.21
N THR A 113 7.10 -2.49 -10.16
CA THR A 113 5.67 -2.52 -9.83
C THR A 113 5.42 -2.02 -8.41
N LEU A 114 6.25 -2.41 -7.43
CA LEU A 114 6.12 -1.96 -6.05
C LEU A 114 6.37 -0.45 -5.92
N LYS A 115 7.36 0.09 -6.65
CA LYS A 115 7.59 1.54 -6.73
C LYS A 115 6.37 2.27 -7.29
N LYS A 116 5.73 1.74 -8.34
CA LYS A 116 4.48 2.31 -8.88
C LYS A 116 3.36 2.31 -7.83
N ALA A 117 3.17 1.21 -7.12
CA ALA A 117 2.20 1.14 -6.03
C ALA A 117 2.47 2.21 -4.94
N PHE A 118 3.74 2.47 -4.62
CA PHE A 118 4.09 3.50 -3.64
C PHE A 118 3.92 4.93 -4.13
N LEU A 119 4.09 5.20 -5.42
CA LEU A 119 3.75 6.51 -5.99
C LEU A 119 2.25 6.81 -5.87
N LEU A 120 1.40 5.78 -5.97
CA LEU A 120 -0.05 5.91 -5.79
C LEU A 120 -0.43 6.35 -4.37
N ILE A 121 0.43 6.14 -3.36
CA ILE A 121 0.21 6.65 -1.99
C ILE A 121 0.22 8.19 -1.97
N SER A 122 1.04 8.82 -2.81
CA SER A 122 1.01 10.28 -2.96
C SER A 122 -0.30 10.75 -3.60
N GLU A 123 -0.81 10.01 -4.58
CA GLU A 123 -2.09 10.31 -5.23
C GLU A 123 -3.25 10.17 -4.22
N ILE A 124 -3.26 9.11 -3.40
CA ILE A 124 -4.19 8.95 -2.27
C ILE A 124 -4.17 10.17 -1.35
N GLN A 125 -2.99 10.65 -0.97
CA GLN A 125 -2.86 11.79 -0.05
C GLN A 125 -3.35 13.09 -0.64
N SER A 126 -3.01 13.34 -1.91
CA SER A 126 -3.50 14.49 -2.65
C SER A 126 -5.02 14.47 -2.76
N PHE A 127 -5.59 13.30 -3.05
CA PHE A 127 -7.04 13.11 -3.11
C PHE A 127 -7.71 13.45 -1.78
N VAL A 128 -7.25 12.84 -0.67
CA VAL A 128 -7.84 13.07 0.66
C VAL A 128 -7.68 14.54 1.09
N GLY A 129 -6.50 15.13 0.87
CA GLY A 129 -6.24 16.52 1.23
C GLY A 129 -7.15 17.50 0.49
N THR A 130 -7.36 17.26 -0.81
CA THR A 130 -8.31 18.04 -1.62
C THR A 130 -9.74 17.83 -1.16
N TYR A 131 -10.14 16.58 -0.91
CA TYR A 131 -11.51 16.21 -0.55
C TYR A 131 -11.96 16.80 0.80
N PHE A 132 -11.09 16.77 1.81
CA PHE A 132 -11.41 17.28 3.15
C PHE A 132 -10.89 18.69 3.42
N HIS A 133 -10.26 19.34 2.44
CA HIS A 133 -9.62 20.66 2.58
C HIS A 133 -8.59 20.72 3.73
N VAL A 134 -7.75 19.69 3.83
CA VAL A 134 -6.71 19.56 4.85
C VAL A 134 -5.34 19.40 4.20
N ASP A 135 -4.32 20.00 4.83
CA ASP A 135 -2.93 19.77 4.42
C ASP A 135 -2.41 18.46 5.03
N LEU A 136 -1.99 17.54 4.17
CA LEU A 136 -1.45 16.23 4.56
C LEU A 136 0.05 16.08 4.22
N GLY A 137 0.72 17.20 3.91
CA GLY A 137 2.16 17.30 3.62
C GLY A 137 3.09 17.16 4.82
#